data_AF-A0A6S7LJF5-F1
#
_entry.id   AF-A0A6S7LJF5-F1
#
_cell.length_a   1.000
_cell.length_b   1.000
_cell.length_c   1.000
_cell.angle_alpha   90.00
_cell.angle_beta   90.00
_cell.angle_gamma   90.00
#
_symmetry.space_group_name_H-M   'P 1'
#
loop_
_entity.id
_entity.type
_entity.pdbx_description
1 polymer ?
#
loop_
_entity_poly.entity_id
_entity_poly.type
_entity_poly.pdbx_seq_one_letter_code
_entity_poly.pdbx_strand_id
1 'polypeptide(L)'
;MLQVCYDVTDVVSPVVTNSSPEGNICDNDNDENDEVLDHFAPKAQILLVCCWRAMKEVSLLLGEITKRAPVKEKDQSYGLLSFEQFEEIGQLFTKILLTSKHRGAYELAHEGFVKLCHMLWRCEQGEIQRLPGVFLTKLLNDISSDNPTPWLCGTRRSAGLPFFFKAIVTTEPNTTGKCYFKSVMKELLKTAAKPVNTQDTNKDTTLPQVHARNILRALYKETKLGEDVFPYVADGVHVAVEGFLSEIWAVRNSSTLLFSALMNRIFGPQSVQEEKRRQG
;
A
#
# COMPACT_ATOMS: atom_id res chain seq x y z
N MET A 1 -16.82 0.36 20.64
CA MET A 1 -15.56 1.00 20.22
C MET A 1 -15.21 0.67 18.77
N LEU A 2 -15.16 -0.60 18.36
CA LEU A 2 -14.93 -0.97 16.94
C LEU A 2 -15.97 -0.36 16.00
N GLN A 3 -17.26 -0.45 16.35
CA GLN A 3 -18.33 0.14 15.53
C GLN A 3 -18.10 1.65 15.28
N VAL A 4 -17.72 2.41 16.31
CA VAL A 4 -17.40 3.83 16.18
C VAL A 4 -16.23 4.06 15.22
N CYS A 5 -15.21 3.19 15.23
CA CYS A 5 -14.11 3.28 14.28
C CYS A 5 -14.58 3.05 12.83
N TYR A 6 -15.50 2.11 12.64
CA TYR A 6 -16.11 1.83 11.33
C TYR A 6 -16.96 3.01 10.85
N ASP A 7 -17.85 3.52 11.72
CA ASP A 7 -18.73 4.65 11.40
C ASP A 7 -17.91 5.90 11.03
N VAL A 8 -16.87 6.22 11.82
CA VAL A 8 -15.97 7.34 11.51
C VAL A 8 -15.28 7.11 10.17
N THR A 9 -14.77 5.90 9.92
CA THR A 9 -14.09 5.56 8.66
C THR A 9 -15.01 5.76 7.47
N ASP A 10 -16.26 5.32 7.55
CA ASP A 10 -17.22 5.46 6.46
C ASP A 10 -17.58 6.93 6.20
N VAL A 11 -17.71 7.75 7.25
CA VAL A 11 -17.94 9.20 7.11
C VAL A 11 -16.77 9.91 6.43
N VAL A 12 -15.52 9.57 6.77
CA VAL A 12 -14.35 10.31 6.26
C VAL A 12 -13.76 9.74 4.97
N SER A 13 -14.08 8.49 4.63
CA SER A 13 -13.57 7.79 3.43
C SER A 13 -13.81 8.55 2.13
N PRO A 14 -15.00 9.11 1.83
CA PRO A 14 -15.24 9.84 0.58
C PRO A 14 -14.26 10.99 0.36
N VAL A 15 -13.87 11.69 1.42
CA VAL A 15 -12.95 12.84 1.34
C VAL A 15 -11.51 12.40 1.12
N VAL A 16 -11.02 11.40 1.86
CA VAL A 16 -9.60 10.97 1.79
C VAL A 16 -9.27 10.12 0.57
N THR A 17 -10.29 9.60 -0.11
CA THR A 17 -10.19 8.81 -1.34
C THR A 17 -10.44 9.65 -2.61
N ASN A 18 -10.86 10.91 -2.47
CA ASN A 18 -11.08 11.81 -3.61
C ASN A 18 -9.75 12.33 -4.18
N SER A 19 -9.68 12.46 -5.51
CA SER A 19 -8.52 13.01 -6.23
C SER A 19 -8.41 14.54 -6.10
N SER A 20 -9.55 15.20 -5.89
CA SER A 20 -9.69 16.66 -5.75
C SER A 20 -10.55 16.92 -4.49
N PRO A 21 -9.98 16.74 -3.29
CA PRO A 21 -10.71 16.92 -2.03
C PRO A 21 -11.21 18.36 -1.80
N GLU A 22 -10.71 19.33 -2.57
CA GLU A 22 -11.18 20.71 -2.59
C GLU A 22 -12.51 20.90 -3.33
N GLY A 23 -12.93 19.93 -4.16
CA GLY A 23 -14.11 20.01 -5.03
C GLY A 23 -15.37 19.33 -4.50
N ASN A 24 -15.43 18.98 -3.21
CA ASN A 24 -16.62 18.36 -2.63
C ASN A 24 -17.61 19.44 -2.14
N ILE A 25 -18.16 20.20 -3.09
CA ILE A 25 -19.33 21.07 -2.88
C ILE A 25 -20.56 20.18 -3.08
N CYS A 26 -21.59 20.30 -2.25
CA CYS A 26 -22.84 19.56 -2.44
C CYS A 26 -23.34 19.80 -3.88
N ASP A 27 -23.65 18.72 -4.62
CA ASP A 27 -24.04 18.68 -6.05
C ASP A 27 -25.32 19.48 -6.43
N ASN A 28 -25.76 20.45 -5.61
CA ASN A 28 -26.95 21.25 -5.88
C ASN A 28 -26.70 22.61 -6.54
N ASP A 29 -25.45 23.08 -6.64
CA ASP A 29 -25.16 24.41 -7.17
C ASP A 29 -24.30 24.34 -8.44
N ASN A 30 -24.98 24.26 -9.59
CA ASN A 30 -24.41 24.29 -10.95
C ASN A 30 -23.93 25.70 -11.38
N ASP A 31 -23.36 26.50 -10.48
CA ASP A 31 -22.85 27.82 -10.81
C ASP A 31 -21.32 27.85 -10.70
N GLU A 32 -20.65 27.77 -11.87
CA GLU A 32 -19.21 28.01 -12.06
C GLU A 32 -18.87 29.49 -11.81
N ASN A 33 -18.93 29.93 -10.55
CA ASN A 33 -18.42 31.24 -10.12
C ASN A 33 -17.07 31.05 -9.39
N ASP A 34 -16.00 31.56 -10.00
CA ASP A 34 -14.63 31.55 -9.45
C ASP A 34 -14.54 32.20 -8.05
N GLU A 35 -15.41 33.16 -7.71
CA GLU A 35 -15.48 33.77 -6.36
C GLU A 35 -16.04 32.82 -5.29
N VAL A 36 -16.90 31.85 -5.67
CA VAL A 36 -17.42 30.83 -4.77
C VAL A 36 -16.32 29.83 -4.44
N LEU A 37 -15.55 29.41 -5.44
CA LEU A 37 -14.39 28.52 -5.27
C LEU A 37 -13.36 29.08 -4.27
N ASP A 38 -13.07 30.39 -4.33
CA ASP A 38 -12.09 31.02 -3.42
C ASP A 38 -12.61 31.12 -1.97
N HIS A 39 -13.92 31.28 -1.76
CA HIS A 39 -14.53 31.27 -0.42
C HIS A 39 -14.63 29.86 0.20
N PHE A 40 -14.78 28.82 -0.62
CA PHE A 40 -14.93 27.43 -0.16
C PHE A 40 -13.59 26.68 -0.05
N ALA A 41 -12.55 27.08 -0.78
CA ALA A 41 -11.23 26.43 -0.72
C ALA A 41 -10.66 26.30 0.71
N PRO A 42 -10.71 27.32 1.59
CA PRO A 42 -10.26 27.17 2.98
C PRO A 42 -11.10 26.17 3.78
N LYS A 43 -12.41 26.12 3.54
CA LYS A 43 -13.33 25.19 4.24
C LYS A 43 -13.11 23.75 3.79
N ALA A 44 -12.90 23.52 2.49
CA ALA A 44 -12.61 22.21 1.93
C ALA A 44 -11.24 21.68 2.39
N GLN A 45 -10.24 22.55 2.51
CA GLN A 45 -8.94 22.19 3.10
C GLN A 45 -9.05 21.82 4.59
N ILE A 46 -9.83 22.57 5.37
CA ILE A 46 -10.09 22.23 6.77
C ILE A 46 -10.80 20.87 6.87
N LEU A 47 -11.82 20.63 6.04
CA LEU A 47 -12.53 19.36 5.97
C LEU A 47 -11.58 18.20 5.66
N LEU A 48 -10.74 18.34 4.62
CA LEU A 48 -9.73 17.35 4.28
C LEU A 48 -8.80 17.06 5.46
N VAL A 49 -8.31 18.11 6.13
CA VAL A 49 -7.44 17.98 7.31
C VAL A 49 -8.11 17.20 8.42
N CYS A 50 -9.36 17.52 8.74
CA CYS A 50 -10.14 16.81 9.74
C CYS A 50 -10.33 15.34 9.33
N CYS A 51 -10.72 15.07 8.09
CA CYS A 51 -10.99 13.71 7.59
C CYS A 51 -9.73 12.81 7.61
N TRP A 52 -8.59 13.27 7.10
CA TRP A 52 -7.38 12.43 7.12
C TRP A 52 -6.82 12.26 8.52
N ARG A 53 -6.95 13.26 9.41
CA ARG A 53 -6.57 13.12 10.82
C ARG A 53 -7.47 12.14 11.57
N ALA A 54 -8.78 12.16 11.32
CA ALA A 54 -9.71 11.18 11.87
C ALA A 54 -9.36 9.75 11.40
N MET A 55 -9.11 9.58 10.09
CA MET A 55 -8.66 8.30 9.53
C MET A 55 -7.36 7.80 10.17
N LYS A 56 -6.42 8.72 10.43
CA LYS A 56 -5.18 8.45 11.17
C LYS A 56 -5.48 7.90 12.57
N GLU A 57 -6.27 8.62 13.37
CA GLU A 57 -6.50 8.24 14.77
C GLU A 57 -7.24 6.90 14.86
N VAL A 58 -8.22 6.66 13.97
CA VAL A 58 -8.89 5.37 13.84
C VAL A 58 -7.89 4.26 13.51
N SER A 59 -7.02 4.47 12.52
CA SER A 59 -6.03 3.48 12.10
C SER A 59 -5.04 3.14 13.23
N LEU A 60 -4.55 4.14 13.95
CA LEU A 60 -3.62 3.94 15.06
C LEU A 60 -4.30 3.25 16.26
N LEU A 61 -5.55 3.63 16.55
CA LEU A 61 -6.35 3.03 17.62
C LEU A 61 -6.66 1.56 17.32
N LEU A 62 -7.13 1.22 16.12
CA LEU A 62 -7.38 -0.16 15.71
C LEU A 62 -6.10 -1.02 15.76
N GLY A 63 -4.96 -0.45 15.33
CA GLY A 63 -3.68 -1.12 15.46
C GLY A 63 -3.29 -1.41 16.92
N GLU A 64 -3.61 -0.51 17.85
CA GLU A 64 -3.32 -0.72 19.27
C GLU A 64 -4.30 -1.69 19.94
N ILE A 65 -5.59 -1.60 19.58
CA ILE A 65 -6.63 -2.53 20.03
C ILE A 65 -6.25 -3.95 19.62
N THR A 66 -5.94 -4.19 18.34
CA THR A 66 -5.59 -5.53 17.84
C THR A 66 -4.31 -6.07 18.47
N LYS A 67 -3.35 -5.20 18.80
CA LYS A 67 -2.11 -5.60 19.48
C LYS A 67 -2.31 -6.00 20.94
N ARG A 68 -3.27 -5.40 21.65
CA ARG A 68 -3.45 -5.58 23.11
C ARG A 68 -4.66 -6.40 23.51
N ALA A 69 -5.69 -6.45 22.68
CA ALA A 69 -6.93 -7.12 23.01
C ALA A 69 -6.70 -8.64 23.00
N PRO A 70 -7.10 -9.35 24.06
CA PRO A 70 -7.03 -10.81 24.07
C PRO A 70 -7.95 -11.37 23.00
N VAL A 71 -7.46 -12.39 22.30
CA VAL A 71 -8.23 -13.12 21.30
C VAL A 71 -9.30 -13.94 22.01
N LYS A 72 -10.52 -13.92 21.49
CA LYS A 72 -11.64 -14.72 21.98
C LYS A 72 -11.55 -16.12 21.38
N GLU A 73 -11.34 -17.13 22.21
CA GLU A 73 -11.40 -18.54 21.81
C GLU A 73 -12.86 -19.00 21.69
N LYS A 74 -13.11 -19.94 20.77
CA LYS A 74 -14.47 -20.47 20.51
C LYS A 74 -15.10 -21.12 21.76
N ASP A 75 -14.27 -21.70 22.62
CA ASP A 75 -14.70 -22.50 23.77
C ASP A 75 -14.55 -21.77 25.13
N GLN A 76 -14.14 -20.50 25.13
CA GLN A 76 -13.88 -19.74 26.36
C GLN A 76 -14.72 -18.47 26.43
N SER A 77 -15.15 -18.13 27.64
CA SER A 77 -15.91 -16.89 27.90
C SER A 77 -15.03 -15.64 27.97
N TYR A 78 -13.70 -15.79 27.82
CA TYR A 78 -12.75 -14.69 27.90
C TYR A 78 -12.18 -14.34 26.52
N GLY A 79 -11.75 -13.09 26.36
CA GLY A 79 -11.32 -12.52 25.09
C GLY A 79 -12.23 -11.38 24.61
N LEU A 80 -11.64 -10.40 23.95
CA LEU A 80 -12.32 -9.18 23.49
C LEU A 80 -12.60 -9.20 21.99
N LEU A 81 -11.72 -9.81 21.19
CA LEU A 81 -11.83 -9.82 19.73
C LEU A 81 -12.02 -11.23 19.17
N SER A 82 -13.06 -11.43 18.36
CA SER A 82 -13.27 -12.67 17.63
C SER A 82 -12.43 -12.76 16.36
N PHE A 83 -12.37 -13.96 15.77
CA PHE A 83 -11.73 -14.17 14.45
C PHE A 83 -12.29 -13.23 13.39
N GLU A 84 -13.63 -13.11 13.31
CA GLU A 84 -14.33 -12.27 12.35
C GLU A 84 -13.94 -10.80 12.51
N GLN A 85 -13.79 -10.32 13.75
CA GLN A 85 -13.36 -8.95 14.01
C GLN A 85 -11.91 -8.70 13.58
N PHE A 86 -11.00 -9.66 13.75
CA PHE A 86 -9.64 -9.53 13.21
C PHE A 86 -9.63 -9.50 11.68
N GLU A 87 -10.46 -10.33 11.06
CA GLU A 87 -10.62 -10.35 9.62
C GLU A 87 -11.18 -9.02 9.10
N GLU A 88 -12.27 -8.52 9.70
CA GLU A 88 -12.89 -7.22 9.38
C GLU A 88 -11.90 -6.06 9.52
N ILE A 89 -11.13 -6.01 10.61
CA ILE A 89 -10.11 -4.97 10.82
C ILE A 89 -9.02 -5.06 9.74
N GLY A 90 -8.59 -6.28 9.38
CA GLY A 90 -7.65 -6.50 8.27
C GLY A 90 -8.19 -6.04 6.92
N GLN A 91 -9.47 -6.34 6.64
CA GLN A 91 -10.16 -5.88 5.44
C GLN A 91 -10.29 -4.35 5.40
N LEU A 92 -10.55 -3.72 6.56
CA LEU A 92 -10.62 -2.27 6.68
C LEU A 92 -9.27 -1.61 6.39
N PHE A 93 -8.18 -2.08 7.00
CA PHE A 93 -6.84 -1.59 6.68
C PHE A 93 -6.49 -1.77 5.21
N THR A 94 -6.87 -2.91 4.63
CA THR A 94 -6.72 -3.17 3.19
C THR A 94 -7.48 -2.10 2.39
N LYS A 95 -8.76 -1.86 2.68
CA LYS A 95 -9.57 -0.82 2.02
C LYS A 95 -8.91 0.55 2.14
N ILE A 96 -8.50 0.97 3.35
CA ILE A 96 -7.88 2.28 3.57
C ILE A 96 -6.58 2.41 2.77
N LEU A 97 -5.68 1.43 2.85
CA LEU A 97 -4.40 1.44 2.13
C LEU A 97 -4.61 1.46 0.61
N LEU A 98 -5.58 0.70 0.11
CA LEU A 98 -5.80 0.54 -1.32
C LEU A 98 -6.70 1.60 -1.95
N THR A 99 -7.35 2.47 -1.17
CA THR A 99 -8.26 3.50 -1.73
C THR A 99 -7.86 4.93 -1.37
N SER A 100 -7.11 5.14 -0.28
CA SER A 100 -6.71 6.48 0.15
C SER A 100 -5.75 7.13 -0.84
N LYS A 101 -6.01 8.41 -1.14
CA LYS A 101 -5.14 9.23 -2.00
C LYS A 101 -4.31 10.23 -1.19
N HIS A 102 -4.75 10.56 0.02
CA HIS A 102 -4.00 11.42 0.92
C HIS A 102 -2.84 10.68 1.59
N ARG A 103 -1.62 11.21 1.47
CA ARG A 103 -0.39 10.58 1.99
C ARG A 103 -0.43 10.29 3.48
N GLY A 104 -0.86 11.26 4.26
CA GLY A 104 -0.97 11.09 5.72
C GLY A 104 -1.97 9.99 6.13
N ALA A 105 -2.97 9.68 5.30
CA ALA A 105 -3.94 8.64 5.62
C ALA A 105 -3.34 7.25 5.43
N TYR A 106 -2.74 6.95 4.27
CA TYR A 106 -2.17 5.61 4.03
C TYR A 106 -0.87 5.34 4.79
N GLU A 107 -0.04 6.35 5.08
CA GLU A 107 1.20 6.13 5.86
C GLU A 107 0.90 5.71 7.30
N LEU A 108 -0.17 6.23 7.91
CA LEU A 108 -0.53 5.90 9.29
C LEU A 108 -1.49 4.71 9.38
N ALA A 109 -2.32 4.48 8.35
CA ALA A 109 -2.96 3.20 8.13
C ALA A 109 -1.94 2.05 8.08
N HIS A 110 -0.80 2.27 7.41
CA HIS A 110 0.30 1.31 7.39
C HIS A 110 0.87 1.05 8.78
N GLU A 111 1.09 2.07 9.62
CA GLU A 111 1.58 1.86 10.98
C GLU A 111 0.61 1.03 11.83
N GLY A 112 -0.69 1.30 11.72
CA GLY A 112 -1.73 0.49 12.37
C GLY A 112 -1.73 -0.95 11.85
N PHE A 113 -1.66 -1.12 10.53
CA PHE A 113 -1.65 -2.43 9.89
C PHE A 113 -0.41 -3.26 10.24
N VAL A 114 0.77 -2.63 10.38
CA VAL A 114 2.00 -3.29 10.87
C VAL A 114 1.80 -3.88 12.26
N LYS A 115 1.09 -3.21 13.16
CA LYS A 115 0.78 -3.73 14.50
C LYS A 115 -0.14 -4.94 14.42
N LEU A 116 -1.18 -4.87 13.59
CA LEU A 116 -2.08 -5.99 13.31
C LEU A 116 -1.28 -7.19 12.78
N CYS A 117 -0.52 -7.03 11.69
CA CYS A 117 0.26 -8.13 11.11
C CYS A 117 1.24 -8.75 12.11
N HIS A 118 1.94 -7.93 12.91
CA HIS A 118 2.83 -8.41 13.96
C HIS A 118 2.12 -9.35 14.95
N MET A 119 0.93 -8.97 15.39
CA MET A 119 0.11 -9.77 16.31
C MET A 119 -0.41 -11.02 15.61
N LEU A 120 -1.00 -10.89 14.41
CA LEU A 120 -1.55 -12.01 13.66
C LEU A 120 -0.52 -13.12 13.49
N TRP A 121 0.69 -12.82 13.00
CA TRP A 121 1.75 -13.81 12.81
C TRP A 121 2.13 -14.61 14.06
N ARG A 122 1.92 -14.03 15.24
CA ARG A 122 2.29 -14.60 16.54
C ARG A 122 1.09 -15.16 17.30
N CYS A 123 -0.10 -15.10 16.72
CA CYS A 123 -1.28 -15.69 17.33
C CYS A 123 -1.16 -17.21 17.36
N GLU A 124 -1.51 -17.81 18.49
CA GLU A 124 -1.52 -19.27 18.67
C GLU A 124 -2.68 -19.93 17.90
N GLN A 125 -3.76 -19.18 17.67
CA GLN A 125 -4.88 -19.66 16.87
C GLN A 125 -4.51 -19.67 15.39
N GLY A 126 -4.41 -20.87 14.82
CA GLY A 126 -3.95 -21.07 13.44
C GLY A 126 -4.80 -20.36 12.37
N GLU A 127 -6.11 -20.17 12.60
CA GLU A 127 -6.99 -19.44 11.67
C GLU A 127 -6.58 -17.96 11.59
N ILE A 128 -6.38 -17.31 12.74
CA ILE A 128 -5.92 -15.91 12.84
C ILE A 128 -4.48 -15.77 12.34
N GLN A 129 -3.61 -16.72 12.69
CA GLN A 129 -2.21 -16.71 12.28
C GLN A 129 -2.02 -16.68 10.76
N ARG A 130 -2.95 -17.28 10.02
CA ARG A 130 -2.90 -17.36 8.54
C ARG A 130 -3.43 -16.11 7.85
N LEU A 131 -4.15 -15.22 8.53
CA LEU A 131 -4.79 -14.04 7.93
C LEU A 131 -3.81 -13.16 7.12
N PRO A 132 -2.58 -12.85 7.58
CA PRO A 132 -1.66 -12.05 6.79
C PRO A 132 -1.33 -12.70 5.43
N GLY A 133 -1.15 -14.02 5.42
CA GLY A 133 -0.93 -14.80 4.20
C GLY A 133 -2.14 -14.80 3.27
N VAL A 134 -3.36 -14.87 3.83
CA VAL A 134 -4.62 -14.78 3.08
C VAL A 134 -4.75 -13.41 2.40
N PHE A 135 -4.57 -12.33 3.15
CA PHE A 135 -4.64 -10.96 2.62
C PHE A 135 -3.61 -10.73 1.51
N LEU A 136 -2.38 -11.20 1.73
CA LEU A 136 -1.28 -11.10 0.77
C LEU A 136 -1.59 -11.84 -0.54
N THR A 137 -2.00 -13.09 -0.44
CA THR A 137 -2.29 -13.95 -1.60
C THR A 137 -3.46 -13.39 -2.41
N LYS A 138 -4.52 -12.93 -1.73
CA LYS A 138 -5.67 -12.29 -2.38
C LYS A 138 -5.24 -11.10 -3.22
N LEU A 139 -4.42 -10.20 -2.66
CA LEU A 139 -3.98 -9.00 -3.37
C LEU A 139 -2.95 -9.29 -4.47
N LEU A 140 -2.03 -10.25 -4.28
CA LEU A 140 -1.11 -10.68 -5.34
C LEU A 140 -1.86 -11.24 -6.55
N ASN A 141 -2.88 -12.06 -6.31
CA ASN A 141 -3.72 -12.63 -7.36
C ASN A 141 -4.48 -11.53 -8.10
N ASP A 142 -5.01 -10.54 -7.36
CA ASP A 142 -5.71 -9.40 -7.94
C ASP A 142 -4.81 -8.54 -8.85
N ILE A 143 -3.58 -8.25 -8.41
CA ILE A 143 -2.59 -7.52 -9.23
C ILE A 143 -2.18 -8.32 -10.47
N SER A 144 -2.12 -9.65 -10.36
CA SER A 144 -1.64 -10.52 -11.45
C SER A 144 -2.75 -10.96 -12.40
N SER A 145 -4.01 -10.62 -12.09
CA SER A 145 -5.22 -10.94 -12.84
C SER A 145 -5.38 -10.05 -14.07
N ASP A 146 -5.93 -10.61 -15.14
CA ASP A 146 -6.32 -9.85 -16.33
C ASP A 146 -7.60 -9.03 -16.09
N ASN A 147 -8.37 -9.36 -15.05
CA ASN A 147 -9.55 -8.63 -14.58
C ASN A 147 -9.35 -8.19 -13.12
N PRO A 148 -8.58 -7.13 -12.86
CA PRO A 148 -8.35 -6.62 -11.52
C PRO A 148 -9.63 -6.02 -10.93
N THR A 149 -9.74 -6.04 -9.61
CA THR A 149 -10.87 -5.43 -8.90
C THR A 149 -10.94 -3.91 -9.12
N PRO A 150 -12.14 -3.31 -9.06
CA PRO A 150 -12.32 -1.88 -9.34
C PRO A 150 -11.50 -0.93 -8.45
N TRP A 151 -11.21 -1.30 -7.20
CA TRP A 151 -10.42 -0.44 -6.30
C TRP A 151 -8.95 -0.35 -6.71
N LEU A 152 -8.39 -1.39 -7.34
CA LEU A 152 -7.02 -1.36 -7.88
C LEU A 152 -6.93 -0.32 -8.99
N CYS A 153 -7.95 -0.28 -9.86
CA CYS A 153 -8.11 0.70 -10.94
C CYS A 153 -8.36 2.14 -10.45
N GLY A 154 -9.00 2.31 -9.28
CA GLY A 154 -9.28 3.63 -8.68
C GLY A 154 -8.05 4.38 -8.17
N THR A 155 -6.94 3.67 -7.93
CA THR A 155 -5.67 4.28 -7.54
C THR A 155 -4.79 4.56 -8.75
N ARG A 156 -4.95 5.74 -9.37
CA ARG A 156 -4.09 6.23 -10.46
C ARG A 156 -2.56 6.24 -10.16
N ARG A 157 -2.12 5.87 -8.95
CA ARG A 157 -0.70 5.78 -8.56
C ARG A 157 -0.34 4.59 -7.67
N SER A 158 -1.31 3.78 -7.26
CA SER A 158 -1.11 2.65 -6.34
C SER A 158 -0.25 2.95 -5.12
N ALA A 159 -0.38 4.16 -4.57
CA ALA A 159 0.56 4.66 -3.57
C ALA A 159 0.57 3.81 -2.29
N GLY A 160 -0.57 3.22 -1.92
CA GLY A 160 -0.68 2.35 -0.74
C GLY A 160 -0.39 0.88 -0.96
N LEU A 161 -0.31 0.38 -2.21
CA LEU A 161 0.09 -1.01 -2.50
C LEU A 161 1.46 -1.33 -1.88
N PRO A 162 2.53 -0.54 -2.13
CA PRO A 162 3.81 -0.73 -1.46
C PRO A 162 3.74 -0.86 0.06
N PHE A 163 2.90 -0.04 0.70
CA PHE A 163 2.76 -0.06 2.16
C PHE A 163 2.08 -1.34 2.63
N PHE A 164 1.01 -1.78 1.97
CA PHE A 164 0.36 -3.05 2.29
C PHE A 164 1.34 -4.23 2.25
N PHE A 165 2.08 -4.37 1.15
CA PHE A 165 3.05 -5.45 0.98
C PHE A 165 4.15 -5.37 2.03
N LYS A 166 4.73 -4.18 2.24
CA LYS A 166 5.74 -3.94 3.28
C LYS A 166 5.26 -4.37 4.65
N ALA A 167 4.04 -4.00 5.06
CA ALA A 167 3.52 -4.31 6.38
C ALA A 167 3.48 -5.82 6.62
N ILE A 168 3.09 -6.61 5.63
CA ILE A 168 3.03 -8.07 5.78
C ILE A 168 4.43 -8.69 5.77
N VAL A 169 5.25 -8.40 4.75
CA VAL A 169 6.54 -9.09 4.55
C VAL A 169 7.62 -8.67 5.56
N THR A 170 7.59 -7.42 6.05
CA THR A 170 8.54 -6.96 7.08
C THR A 170 8.19 -7.46 8.48
N THR A 171 6.97 -7.92 8.70
CA THR A 171 6.50 -8.43 9.99
C THR A 171 6.44 -9.97 10.03
N GLU A 172 6.59 -10.61 8.87
CA GLU A 172 6.70 -12.07 8.73
C GLU A 172 7.85 -12.61 9.61
N PRO A 173 7.57 -13.57 10.51
CA PRO A 173 8.59 -14.11 11.40
C PRO A 173 9.53 -15.07 10.66
N ASN A 174 10.79 -15.17 11.12
CA ASN A 174 11.78 -16.05 10.49
C ASN A 174 11.40 -17.53 10.53
N THR A 175 10.52 -17.92 11.45
CA THR A 175 10.01 -19.29 11.60
C THR A 175 9.21 -19.78 10.39
N THR A 176 8.68 -18.89 9.55
CA THR A 176 8.05 -19.28 8.27
C THR A 176 9.07 -19.59 7.17
N GLY A 177 10.37 -19.40 7.44
CA GLY A 177 11.41 -19.45 6.42
C GLY A 177 11.28 -18.33 5.37
N LYS A 178 10.58 -17.24 5.71
CA LYS A 178 10.28 -16.11 4.80
C LYS A 178 9.53 -16.54 3.53
N CYS A 179 8.68 -17.57 3.61
CA CYS A 179 8.01 -18.14 2.44
C CYS A 179 7.06 -17.13 1.76
N TYR A 180 6.42 -16.23 2.51
CA TYR A 180 5.51 -15.23 1.97
C TYR A 180 6.27 -14.11 1.26
N PHE A 181 7.33 -13.58 1.87
CA PHE A 181 8.24 -12.64 1.22
C PHE A 181 8.83 -13.22 -0.08
N LYS A 182 9.33 -14.47 -0.04
CA LYS A 182 9.90 -15.14 -1.22
C LYS A 182 8.87 -15.30 -2.33
N SER A 183 7.62 -15.63 -1.99
CA SER A 183 6.51 -15.73 -2.94
C SER A 183 6.19 -14.38 -3.58
N VAL A 184 6.09 -13.31 -2.76
CA VAL A 184 5.88 -11.93 -3.24
C VAL A 184 6.94 -11.51 -4.23
N MET A 185 8.22 -11.71 -3.91
CA MET A 185 9.31 -11.31 -4.81
C MET A 185 9.22 -12.03 -6.16
N LYS A 186 8.97 -13.35 -6.15
CA LYS A 186 8.84 -14.15 -7.37
C LYS A 186 7.66 -13.70 -8.23
N GLU A 187 6.47 -13.58 -7.66
CA GLU A 187 5.28 -13.21 -8.42
C GLU A 187 5.33 -11.77 -8.93
N LEU A 188 5.86 -10.83 -8.14
CA LEU A 188 6.02 -9.45 -8.61
C LEU A 188 7.06 -9.33 -9.73
N LEU A 189 8.19 -10.04 -9.65
CA LEU A 189 9.18 -10.07 -10.74
C LEU A 189 8.57 -10.64 -12.02
N LYS A 190 7.86 -11.77 -11.90
CA LYS A 190 7.13 -12.40 -13.00
C LYS A 190 6.10 -11.45 -13.62
N THR A 191 5.28 -10.79 -12.81
CA THR A 191 4.26 -9.85 -13.28
C THR A 191 4.89 -8.61 -13.92
N ALA A 192 6.00 -8.11 -13.38
CA ALA A 192 6.71 -6.97 -13.96
C ALA A 192 7.38 -7.30 -15.31
N ALA A 193 7.82 -8.54 -15.52
CA ALA A 193 8.43 -9.01 -16.76
C ALA A 193 7.41 -9.32 -17.88
N LYS A 194 6.10 -9.38 -17.59
CA LYS A 194 5.09 -9.66 -18.62
C LYS A 194 5.12 -8.61 -19.73
N PRO A 195 5.04 -9.00 -21.02
CA PRO A 195 4.86 -8.06 -22.12
C PRO A 195 3.65 -7.17 -21.89
N VAL A 196 3.72 -5.92 -22.33
CA VAL A 196 2.62 -4.96 -22.20
C VAL A 196 1.89 -4.86 -23.53
N ASN A 197 0.57 -5.02 -23.52
CA ASN A 197 -0.23 -4.83 -24.71
C ASN A 197 -0.33 -3.32 -25.03
N THR A 198 0.23 -2.91 -26.17
CA THR A 198 0.25 -1.51 -26.61
C THR A 198 -1.12 -0.98 -27.05
N GLN A 199 -2.14 -1.84 -27.11
CA GLN A 199 -3.53 -1.42 -27.37
C GLN A 199 -4.25 -0.87 -26.13
N ASP A 200 -3.70 -1.05 -24.92
CA ASP A 200 -4.29 -0.61 -23.64
C ASP A 200 -3.89 0.81 -23.21
N THR A 201 -3.52 1.68 -24.15
CA THR A 201 -2.96 3.04 -23.94
C THR A 201 -3.83 4.00 -23.11
N ASN A 202 -5.13 3.70 -22.91
CA ASN A 202 -6.00 4.52 -22.07
C ASN A 202 -5.87 4.24 -20.56
N LYS A 203 -4.99 3.32 -20.13
CA LYS A 203 -4.83 2.87 -18.74
C LYS A 203 -3.39 2.88 -18.22
N ASP A 204 -2.56 3.80 -18.69
CA ASP A 204 -1.10 3.83 -18.46
C ASP A 204 -0.64 3.55 -17.00
N THR A 205 -1.29 4.12 -15.98
CA THR A 205 -0.86 3.96 -14.58
C THR A 205 -1.48 2.77 -13.84
N THR A 206 -2.46 2.08 -14.42
CA THR A 206 -3.19 0.97 -13.78
C THR A 206 -2.73 -0.40 -14.29
N LEU A 207 -1.60 -0.45 -15.01
CA LEU A 207 -1.04 -1.69 -15.52
C LEU A 207 -0.45 -2.55 -14.38
N PRO A 208 -0.73 -3.87 -14.34
CA PRO A 208 -0.10 -4.81 -13.43
C PRO A 208 1.43 -4.68 -13.35
N GLN A 209 2.06 -4.47 -14.50
CA GLN A 209 3.50 -4.29 -14.68
C GLN A 209 4.03 -3.05 -13.93
N VAL A 210 3.26 -1.97 -13.91
CA VAL A 210 3.60 -0.71 -13.24
C VAL A 210 3.41 -0.87 -11.73
N HIS A 211 2.33 -1.52 -11.30
CA HIS A 211 2.10 -1.85 -9.89
C HIS A 211 3.22 -2.72 -9.33
N ALA A 212 3.57 -3.79 -10.04
CA ALA A 212 4.62 -4.71 -9.63
C ALA A 212 5.98 -4.02 -9.50
N ARG A 213 6.38 -3.19 -10.48
CA ARG A 213 7.62 -2.40 -10.41
C ARG A 213 7.63 -1.43 -9.23
N ASN A 214 6.51 -0.76 -8.94
CA ASN A 214 6.40 0.17 -7.82
C ASN A 214 6.48 -0.54 -6.46
N ILE A 215 5.89 -1.72 -6.33
CA ILE A 215 5.99 -2.53 -5.11
C ILE A 215 7.43 -3.04 -4.95
N LEU A 216 8.02 -3.64 -5.99
CA LEU A 216 9.42 -4.09 -5.98
C LEU A 216 10.36 -2.96 -5.57
N ARG A 217 10.20 -1.77 -6.15
CA ARG A 217 10.98 -0.58 -5.80
C ARG A 217 10.92 -0.29 -4.30
N ALA A 218 9.74 -0.36 -3.70
CA ALA A 218 9.59 -0.10 -2.28
C ALA A 218 10.22 -1.20 -1.41
N LEU A 219 10.11 -2.47 -1.83
CA LEU A 219 10.74 -3.59 -1.14
C LEU A 219 12.29 -3.48 -1.21
N TYR A 220 12.85 -3.16 -2.37
CA TYR A 220 14.29 -2.90 -2.50
C TYR A 220 14.77 -1.68 -1.73
N LYS A 221 13.89 -0.74 -1.36
CA LYS A 221 14.23 0.39 -0.48
C LYS A 221 14.05 0.09 1.00
N GLU A 222 13.35 -1.00 1.34
CA GLU A 222 13.00 -1.30 2.72
C GLU A 222 14.23 -1.83 3.47
N THR A 223 14.64 -1.12 4.52
CA THR A 223 15.84 -1.48 5.28
C THR A 223 15.61 -2.71 6.14
N LYS A 224 14.38 -2.94 6.61
CA LYS A 224 14.02 -4.12 7.43
C LYS A 224 14.16 -5.45 6.69
N LEU A 225 14.15 -5.43 5.36
CA LEU A 225 14.37 -6.63 4.55
C LEU A 225 15.86 -6.95 4.35
N GLY A 226 16.76 -6.04 4.73
CA GLY A 226 18.20 -6.32 4.80
C GLY A 226 18.76 -7.05 3.58
N GLU A 227 19.37 -8.21 3.82
CA GLU A 227 19.96 -9.09 2.82
C GLU A 227 18.94 -10.04 2.16
N ASP A 228 17.72 -10.15 2.70
CA ASP A 228 16.69 -11.05 2.16
C ASP A 228 16.33 -10.69 0.70
N VAL A 229 16.51 -9.43 0.30
CA VAL A 229 16.25 -8.98 -1.09
C VAL A 229 17.37 -9.32 -2.07
N PHE A 230 18.59 -9.61 -1.62
CA PHE A 230 19.75 -9.80 -2.50
C PHE A 230 19.62 -10.92 -3.53
N PRO A 231 19.03 -12.08 -3.20
CA PRO A 231 18.79 -13.14 -4.18
C PRO A 231 17.95 -12.71 -5.39
N TYR A 232 17.23 -11.59 -5.30
CA TYR A 232 16.30 -11.10 -6.31
C TYR A 232 16.84 -9.89 -7.09
N VAL A 233 17.96 -9.31 -6.66
CA VAL A 233 18.47 -8.04 -7.21
C VAL A 233 18.80 -8.15 -8.70
N ALA A 234 19.41 -9.25 -9.14
CA ALA A 234 19.76 -9.45 -10.55
C ALA A 234 18.50 -9.44 -11.45
N ASP A 235 17.47 -10.20 -11.08
CA ASP A 235 16.18 -10.21 -11.78
C ASP A 235 15.51 -8.84 -11.74
N GLY A 236 15.60 -8.14 -10.61
CA GLY A 236 15.11 -6.78 -10.47
C GLY A 236 15.75 -5.80 -11.45
N VAL A 237 17.08 -5.89 -11.64
CA VAL A 237 17.81 -5.05 -12.60
C VAL A 237 17.39 -5.38 -14.03
N HIS A 238 17.30 -6.66 -14.36
CA HIS A 238 16.86 -7.12 -15.67
C HIS A 238 15.49 -6.54 -16.03
N VAL A 239 14.48 -6.74 -15.17
CA VAL A 239 13.11 -6.22 -15.34
C VAL A 239 13.06 -4.69 -15.47
N ALA A 240 13.93 -3.97 -14.74
CA ALA A 240 14.00 -2.53 -14.83
C ALA A 240 14.52 -2.07 -16.19
N VAL A 241 15.63 -2.65 -16.66
CA VAL A 241 16.28 -2.32 -17.94
C VAL A 241 15.37 -2.62 -19.13
N GLU A 242 14.68 -3.76 -19.13
CA GLU A 242 13.74 -4.11 -20.22
C GLU A 242 12.65 -3.07 -20.42
N GLY A 243 12.23 -2.38 -19.34
CA GLY A 243 11.19 -1.35 -19.44
C GLY A 243 11.68 0.02 -19.91
N PHE A 244 13.00 0.27 -20.06
CA PHE A 244 13.52 1.59 -20.47
C PHE A 244 13.11 1.98 -21.89
N LEU A 245 12.97 1.00 -22.78
CA LEU A 245 12.60 1.20 -24.18
C LEU A 245 11.11 0.98 -24.44
N SER A 246 10.29 0.80 -23.40
CA SER A 246 8.84 0.61 -23.56
C SER A 246 8.20 1.82 -24.24
N GLU A 247 7.24 1.61 -25.13
CA GLU A 247 6.45 2.70 -25.75
C GLU A 247 5.50 3.37 -24.74
N ILE A 248 5.17 2.68 -23.64
CA ILE A 248 4.25 3.16 -22.61
C ILE A 248 5.01 3.96 -21.55
N TRP A 249 4.61 5.21 -21.36
CA TRP A 249 5.31 6.14 -20.47
C TRP A 249 5.39 5.65 -19.02
N ALA A 250 4.29 5.12 -18.48
CA ALA A 250 4.24 4.66 -17.10
C ALA A 250 5.17 3.47 -16.82
N VAL A 251 5.37 2.59 -17.82
CA VAL A 251 6.32 1.48 -17.75
C VAL A 251 7.74 2.02 -17.71
N ARG A 252 8.10 2.94 -18.62
CA ARG A 252 9.42 3.60 -18.59
C ARG A 252 9.70 4.27 -17.24
N ASN A 253 8.76 5.07 -16.76
CA ASN A 253 8.90 5.81 -15.50
C ASN A 253 9.06 4.86 -14.29
N SER A 254 8.20 3.84 -14.17
CA SER A 254 8.31 2.87 -13.07
C SER A 254 9.60 2.04 -13.13
N SER A 255 10.07 1.69 -14.34
CA SER A 255 11.37 1.04 -14.55
C SER A 255 12.55 1.92 -14.12
N THR A 256 12.59 3.19 -14.50
CA THR A 256 13.64 4.13 -14.07
C THR A 256 13.69 4.28 -12.55
N LEU A 257 12.52 4.40 -11.92
CA LEU A 257 12.42 4.51 -10.47
C LEU A 257 12.84 3.23 -9.74
N LEU A 258 12.54 2.06 -10.30
CA LEU A 258 12.99 0.75 -9.80
C LEU A 258 14.51 0.61 -9.94
N PHE A 259 15.06 0.93 -11.11
CA PHE A 259 16.50 0.88 -11.37
C PHE A 259 17.27 1.78 -10.39
N SER A 260 16.81 3.01 -10.17
CA SER A 260 17.43 3.92 -9.19
C SER A 260 17.43 3.34 -7.76
N ALA A 261 16.34 2.68 -7.35
CA ALA A 261 16.30 2.01 -6.04
C ALA A 261 17.28 0.83 -5.96
N LEU A 262 17.41 0.05 -7.04
CA LEU A 262 18.35 -1.07 -7.12
C LEU A 262 19.80 -0.59 -7.10
N MET A 263 20.14 0.47 -7.85
CA MET A 263 21.50 1.03 -7.84
C MET A 263 21.90 1.51 -6.44
N ASN A 264 21.00 2.22 -5.75
CA ASN A 264 21.21 2.62 -4.35
C ASN A 264 21.31 1.41 -3.41
N ARG A 265 20.62 0.30 -3.70
CA ARG A 265 20.69 -0.92 -2.89
C ARG A 265 22.01 -1.68 -3.11
N ILE A 266 22.52 -1.72 -4.34
CA ILE A 266 23.76 -2.43 -4.72
C ILE A 266 24.99 -1.65 -4.27
N PHE A 267 25.02 -0.35 -4.54
CA PHE A 267 26.22 0.48 -4.37
C PHE A 267 26.16 1.41 -3.16
N GLY A 268 25.01 1.48 -2.48
CA GLY A 268 24.76 2.49 -1.45
C GLY A 268 24.33 3.84 -2.04
N PRO A 269 23.89 4.78 -1.19
CA PRO A 269 23.56 6.13 -1.64
C PRO A 269 24.83 6.84 -2.12
N GLN A 270 24.79 7.41 -3.32
CA GLN A 270 25.88 8.25 -3.81
C GLN A 270 26.03 9.46 -2.88
N SER A 271 27.19 9.62 -2.27
CA SER A 271 27.46 10.77 -1.43
C SER A 271 27.69 12.00 -2.32
N VAL A 272 27.02 13.12 -2.03
CA VAL A 272 27.25 14.42 -2.72
C VAL A 272 28.72 14.85 -2.62
N GLN A 273 29.48 14.29 -1.68
CA GLN A 273 30.93 14.50 -1.54
C GLN A 273 31.77 13.76 -2.60
N GLU A 274 31.34 12.60 -3.10
CA GLU A 274 32.05 11.88 -4.17
C GLU A 274 31.90 12.58 -5.52
N GLU A 275 30.79 13.27 -5.75
CA GLU A 275 30.56 14.01 -6.99
C GLU A 275 31.46 15.25 -7.09
N LYS A 276 31.73 15.92 -5.96
CA LYS A 276 32.74 16.99 -5.87
C LYS A 276 34.19 16.49 -6.03
N ARG A 277 34.49 15.24 -5.65
CA ARG A 277 35.82 14.65 -5.82
C ARG A 277 36.10 14.15 -7.24
N ARG A 278 35.06 13.94 -8.06
CA ARG A 278 35.21 13.56 -9.47
C ARG A 278 35.30 14.75 -10.43
N GLN A 279 35.04 15.97 -9.94
CA GLN A 279 35.08 17.22 -10.72
C GLN A 279 36.25 18.15 -10.34
N GLY A 280 37.17 17.69 -9.49
CA GLY A 280 38.42 18.40 -9.14
C GLY A 280 39.63 17.58 -9.52
#